data_AF-A0A678TAJ7-F1
#
_entry.id   AF-A0A678TAJ7-F1
#
_cell.length_a   1.000
_cell.length_b   1.000
_cell.length_c   1.000
_cell.angle_alpha   90.00
_cell.angle_beta   90.00
_cell.angle_gamma   90.00
#
_symmetry.space_group_name_H-M   'P 1'
#
loop_
_entity.id
_entity.type
_entity.pdbx_description
1 polymer ?
#
loop_
_entity_poly.entity_id
_entity_poly.type
_entity_poly.pdbx_seq_one_letter_code
_entity_poly.pdbx_strand_id
1 'polypeptide(L)'
;MSEDDPGGGAGGGDRWEPDLRGSNNGGGGRWAPPDQVVENVLETVLEFLTAARDRNAASLVCRSWYRAEAQTRRELFIGNCYAVSPRRAVERFGGLRAVVLKGKPRFADFSLVPYGWGAYVSPWVAALGPTYPL
;
A
#
# COMPACT_ATOMS: atom_id res chain seq x y z
N MET A 1 -4.95 53.00 -40.01
CA MET A 1 -5.13 51.54 -39.99
C MET A 1 -4.43 51.00 -38.76
N SER A 2 -5.20 50.77 -37.70
CA SER A 2 -4.90 49.91 -36.55
C SER A 2 -6.24 49.80 -35.81
N GLU A 3 -6.90 48.66 -35.95
CA GLU A 3 -8.19 48.36 -35.32
C GLU A 3 -7.90 47.66 -33.98
N ASP A 4 -8.58 48.11 -32.93
CA ASP A 4 -8.60 47.53 -31.60
C ASP A 4 -9.51 46.28 -31.57
N ASP A 5 -9.07 45.21 -30.90
CA ASP A 5 -9.78 43.93 -30.79
C ASP A 5 -10.14 43.64 -29.32
N PRO A 6 -11.41 43.41 -28.94
CA PRO A 6 -11.79 43.04 -27.58
C PRO A 6 -12.06 41.54 -27.43
N GLY A 7 -11.33 40.93 -26.49
CA GLY A 7 -11.90 40.14 -25.38
C GLY A 7 -12.77 38.90 -25.65
N GLY A 8 -12.20 37.74 -25.30
CA GLY A 8 -12.78 36.87 -24.26
C GLY A 8 -13.65 35.70 -24.72
N GLY A 9 -13.17 34.46 -24.53
CA GLY A 9 -14.03 33.29 -24.62
C GLY A 9 -13.35 31.93 -24.39
N ALA A 10 -13.76 31.30 -23.28
CA ALA A 10 -13.86 29.85 -23.03
C ALA A 10 -12.61 28.98 -22.83
N GLY A 11 -12.60 28.25 -21.70
CA GLY A 11 -11.67 27.14 -21.45
C GLY A 11 -11.57 26.70 -19.98
N GLY A 12 -12.68 26.64 -19.24
CA GLY A 12 -12.70 26.09 -17.88
C GLY A 12 -12.71 24.57 -17.92
N GLY A 13 -11.56 23.94 -17.68
CA GLY A 13 -11.42 22.48 -17.61
C GLY A 13 -12.10 21.89 -16.36
N ASP A 14 -12.73 20.75 -16.57
CA ASP A 14 -13.65 20.06 -15.67
C ASP A 14 -13.02 19.68 -14.31
N ARG A 15 -13.57 20.26 -13.25
CA ARG A 15 -13.34 19.84 -11.86
C ARG A 15 -14.37 18.77 -11.50
N TRP A 16 -13.92 17.53 -11.37
CA TRP A 16 -14.76 16.43 -10.88
C TRP A 16 -15.13 16.65 -9.41
N GLU A 17 -16.39 16.94 -9.13
CA GLU A 17 -17.00 16.82 -7.79
C GLU A 17 -17.92 15.57 -7.76
N PRO A 18 -17.84 14.71 -6.73
CA PRO A 18 -18.76 13.59 -6.63
C PRO A 18 -20.11 14.08 -6.09
N ASP A 19 -21.15 13.87 -6.89
CA ASP A 19 -22.53 14.18 -6.52
C ASP A 19 -23.02 13.19 -5.45
N LEU A 20 -23.07 13.63 -4.19
CA LEU A 20 -23.53 12.85 -3.03
C LEU A 20 -24.99 13.15 -2.65
N ARG A 21 -25.87 13.39 -3.64
CA ARG A 21 -27.31 13.52 -3.38
C ARG A 21 -28.15 12.56 -4.23
N GLY A 22 -28.16 11.30 -3.80
CA GLY A 22 -29.17 10.31 -4.19
C GLY A 22 -29.83 9.72 -2.95
N SER A 23 -30.90 10.35 -2.47
CA SER A 23 -31.86 9.75 -1.54
C SER A 23 -33.05 9.24 -2.35
N ASN A 24 -33.30 7.93 -2.38
CA ASN A 24 -34.54 7.30 -1.86
C ASN A 24 -34.61 5.79 -2.16
N ASN A 25 -34.69 5.02 -1.08
CA ASN A 25 -35.55 3.86 -0.82
C ASN A 25 -35.96 2.89 -1.95
N GLY A 26 -35.58 1.61 -1.77
CA GLY A 26 -36.15 0.48 -2.51
C GLY A 26 -35.53 -0.84 -2.05
N GLY A 27 -36.29 -1.65 -1.32
CA GLY A 27 -35.87 -2.96 -0.84
C GLY A 27 -35.51 -3.91 -2.00
N GLY A 28 -34.24 -4.26 -2.08
CA GLY A 28 -33.68 -5.26 -2.99
C GLY A 28 -32.46 -5.87 -2.30
N GLY A 29 -32.30 -7.20 -2.42
CA GLY A 29 -31.43 -8.02 -1.57
C GLY A 29 -30.04 -7.45 -1.26
N ARG A 30 -29.56 -7.78 -0.06
CA ARG A 30 -28.25 -7.43 0.53
C ARG A 30 -27.08 -8.08 -0.24
N TRP A 31 -27.01 -7.86 -1.55
CA TRP A 31 -25.90 -8.32 -2.36
C TRP A 31 -24.81 -7.28 -2.26
N ALA A 32 -23.65 -7.70 -1.76
CA ALA A 32 -22.46 -6.87 -1.81
C ALA A 32 -22.21 -6.49 -3.28
N PRO A 33 -21.75 -5.26 -3.57
CA PRO A 33 -21.37 -4.87 -4.91
C PRO A 33 -20.44 -5.93 -5.54
N PRO A 34 -20.51 -6.18 -6.86
CA PRO A 34 -19.72 -7.23 -7.51
C PRO A 34 -18.23 -7.18 -7.17
N ASP A 35 -17.68 -5.96 -7.06
CA ASP A 35 -16.28 -5.72 -6.71
C ASP A 35 -15.93 -6.22 -5.30
N GLN A 36 -16.86 -6.10 -4.35
CA GLN A 36 -16.66 -6.54 -2.96
C GLN A 36 -16.71 -8.07 -2.82
N VAL A 37 -17.53 -8.75 -3.64
CA VAL A 37 -17.57 -10.21 -3.68
C VAL A 37 -16.24 -10.76 -4.23
N VAL A 38 -15.70 -10.13 -5.28
CA VAL A 38 -14.41 -10.52 -5.86
C VAL A 38 -13.28 -10.29 -4.85
N GLU A 39 -13.26 -9.15 -4.16
CA GLU A 39 -12.24 -8.86 -3.13
C GLU A 39 -12.25 -9.90 -1.99
N ASN A 40 -13.43 -10.27 -1.47
CA ASN A 40 -13.53 -11.29 -0.40
C ASN A 40 -12.99 -12.67 -0.84
N VAL A 41 -13.27 -13.07 -2.08
CA VAL A 41 -12.75 -14.34 -2.63
C VAL A 41 -11.23 -14.27 -2.81
N LEU A 42 -10.71 -13.14 -3.29
CA LEU A 42 -9.27 -12.94 -3.43
C LEU A 42 -8.55 -13.02 -2.10
N GLU A 43 -9.09 -12.39 -1.05
CA GLU A 43 -8.52 -12.48 0.29
C GLU A 43 -8.43 -13.93 0.77
N THR A 44 -9.50 -14.71 0.58
CA THR A 44 -9.55 -16.14 0.95
C THR A 44 -8.51 -16.95 0.18
N VAL A 45 -8.41 -16.78 -1.14
CA VAL A 45 -7.42 -17.48 -1.98
C VAL A 45 -6.00 -17.12 -1.55
N LEU A 46 -5.77 -15.85 -1.22
CA LEU A 46 -4.48 -15.31 -0.84
C LEU A 46 -3.96 -15.86 0.50
N GLU A 47 -4.83 -16.29 1.41
CA GLU A 47 -4.44 -16.96 2.66
C GLU A 47 -3.77 -18.33 2.42
N PHE A 48 -4.09 -18.99 1.30
CA PHE A 48 -3.46 -20.27 0.94
C PHE A 48 -2.08 -20.10 0.27
N LEU A 49 -1.71 -18.89 -0.15
CA LEU A 49 -0.40 -18.61 -0.73
C LEU A 49 0.65 -18.35 0.37
N THR A 50 1.32 -19.41 0.80
CA THR A 50 2.32 -19.33 1.89
C THR A 50 3.68 -18.78 1.44
N ALA A 51 4.05 -18.98 0.17
CA ALA A 51 5.33 -18.51 -0.34
C ALA A 51 5.30 -16.99 -0.64
N ALA A 52 6.26 -16.25 -0.08
CA ALA A 52 6.38 -14.82 -0.31
C ALA A 52 6.55 -14.46 -1.80
N ARG A 53 7.20 -15.33 -2.59
CA ARG A 53 7.39 -15.15 -4.04
C ARG A 53 6.06 -15.16 -4.79
N ASP A 54 5.17 -16.08 -4.45
CA ASP A 54 3.87 -16.24 -5.11
C ASP A 54 2.96 -15.08 -4.76
N ARG A 55 2.97 -14.65 -3.50
CA ARG A 55 2.28 -13.45 -3.05
C ARG A 55 2.79 -12.20 -3.77
N ASN A 56 4.10 -12.09 -4.00
CA ASN A 56 4.66 -10.97 -4.78
C ASN A 56 4.16 -10.99 -6.23
N ALA A 57 4.14 -12.17 -6.88
CA ALA A 57 3.61 -12.32 -8.24
C ALA A 57 2.11 -12.01 -8.31
N ALA A 58 1.33 -12.52 -7.35
CA ALA A 58 -0.10 -12.25 -7.21
C ALA A 58 -0.39 -10.74 -7.11
N SER A 59 0.41 -10.00 -6.34
CA SER A 59 0.25 -8.53 -6.19
C SER A 59 0.41 -7.73 -7.50
N LEU A 60 0.96 -8.33 -8.56
CA LEU A 60 1.24 -7.66 -9.84
C LEU A 60 0.18 -7.93 -10.91
N VAL A 61 -0.81 -8.79 -10.66
CA VAL A 61 -1.83 -9.16 -11.65
C VAL A 61 -2.70 -7.97 -12.04
N CYS A 62 -3.28 -7.29 -11.05
CA CYS A 62 -4.06 -6.06 -11.25
C CYS A 62 -4.19 -5.26 -9.95
N ARG A 63 -4.87 -4.10 -10.01
CA ARG A 63 -5.05 -3.22 -8.84
C ARG A 63 -5.85 -3.86 -7.70
N SER A 64 -6.83 -4.72 -8.01
CA SER A 64 -7.61 -5.42 -6.98
C SER A 64 -6.74 -6.43 -6.23
N TRP A 65 -5.99 -7.27 -6.96
CA TRP A 65 -5.02 -8.20 -6.36
C TRP A 65 -3.92 -7.48 -5.58
N TYR A 66 -3.43 -6.34 -6.07
CA TYR A 66 -2.46 -5.52 -5.35
C TYR A 66 -2.98 -5.08 -3.97
N ARG A 67 -4.25 -4.63 -3.90
CA ARG A 67 -4.89 -4.17 -2.64
C ARG A 67 -5.18 -5.33 -1.69
N ALA A 68 -5.79 -6.40 -2.20
CA ALA A 68 -6.10 -7.59 -1.40
C ALA A 68 -4.83 -8.23 -0.84
N GLU A 69 -3.75 -8.31 -1.64
CA GLU A 69 -2.45 -8.83 -1.18
C GLU A 69 -1.86 -7.98 -0.07
N ALA A 70 -1.88 -6.65 -0.22
CA ALA A 70 -1.44 -5.69 0.77
C ALA A 70 -2.16 -5.85 2.13
N GLN A 71 -3.47 -6.04 2.11
CA GLN A 71 -4.31 -6.18 3.32
C GLN A 71 -4.12 -7.53 4.01
N THR A 72 -3.94 -8.59 3.25
CA THR A 72 -3.82 -9.97 3.77
C THR A 72 -2.40 -10.36 4.19
N ARG A 73 -1.38 -9.56 3.86
CA ARG A 73 0.01 -9.92 4.20
C ARG A 73 0.25 -9.81 5.69
N ARG A 74 0.52 -10.95 6.34
CA ARG A 74 0.86 -11.03 7.77
C ARG A 74 2.34 -10.95 8.06
N GLU A 75 3.18 -11.39 7.13
CA GLU A 75 4.63 -11.42 7.31
C GLU A 75 5.39 -10.67 6.21
N LEU A 76 6.36 -9.87 6.62
CA LEU A 76 7.22 -9.11 5.71
C LEU A 76 8.69 -9.38 5.99
N PHE A 77 9.42 -9.76 4.94
CA PHE A 77 10.87 -9.90 4.97
C PHE A 77 11.54 -8.75 4.21
N ILE A 78 12.41 -8.00 4.89
CA ILE A 78 13.24 -6.95 4.31
C ILE A 78 14.70 -7.32 4.53
N GLY A 79 15.32 -7.82 3.46
CA GLY A 79 16.71 -8.28 3.46
C GLY A 79 17.76 -7.16 3.58
N ASN A 80 17.34 -5.90 3.45
CA ASN A 80 18.16 -4.72 3.68
C ASN A 80 17.26 -3.58 4.18
N CYS A 81 17.43 -3.15 5.43
CA CYS A 81 16.60 -2.14 6.07
C CYS A 81 16.70 -0.74 5.43
N TYR A 82 17.67 -0.52 4.54
CA TYR A 82 17.79 0.72 3.75
C TYR A 82 17.09 0.65 2.39
N ALA A 83 16.65 -0.53 1.95
CA ALA A 83 16.03 -0.71 0.64
C ALA A 83 14.63 -0.07 0.53
N VAL A 84 13.98 0.19 1.67
CA VAL A 84 12.64 0.76 1.73
C VAL A 84 12.48 1.58 3.02
N SER A 85 11.78 2.70 2.95
CA SER A 85 11.48 3.49 4.14
C SER A 85 10.42 2.78 5.01
N PRO A 86 10.51 2.90 6.36
CA PRO A 86 9.49 2.35 7.25
C PRO A 86 8.08 2.81 6.90
N ARG A 87 7.94 4.11 6.58
CA ARG A 87 6.67 4.73 6.15
C ARG A 87 6.05 4.03 4.94
N ARG A 88 6.84 3.77 3.89
CA ARG A 88 6.34 3.09 2.69
C ARG A 88 5.91 1.65 2.99
N ALA A 89 6.60 0.96 3.89
CA ALA A 89 6.23 -0.39 4.28
C ALA A 89 4.86 -0.41 5.00
N VAL A 90 4.63 0.51 5.93
CA VAL A 90 3.36 0.58 6.68
C VAL A 90 2.19 1.09 5.86
N GLU A 91 2.42 2.01 4.93
CA GLU A 91 1.40 2.46 3.98
C GLU A 91 0.97 1.34 3.03
N ARG A 92 1.88 0.41 2.70
CA ARG A 92 1.56 -0.71 1.81
C ARG A 92 0.83 -1.83 2.53
N PHE A 93 1.26 -2.24 3.73
CA PHE A 93 0.83 -3.51 4.33
C PHE A 93 0.04 -3.33 5.62
N GLY A 94 -1.25 -3.01 5.54
CA GLY A 94 -2.06 -2.73 6.74
C GLY A 94 -2.28 -3.91 7.71
N GLY A 95 -2.03 -5.15 7.28
CA GLY A 95 -2.33 -6.36 8.03
C GLY A 95 -1.15 -7.04 8.74
N LEU A 96 0.03 -6.41 8.82
CA LEU A 96 1.24 -7.06 9.33
C LEU A 96 1.12 -7.53 10.78
N ARG A 97 1.80 -8.65 11.05
CA ARG A 97 1.93 -9.31 12.36
C ARG A 97 3.38 -9.63 12.70
N ALA A 98 4.20 -9.91 11.69
CA ALA A 98 5.63 -10.12 11.86
C ALA A 98 6.43 -9.42 10.76
N VAL A 99 7.58 -8.86 11.14
CA VAL A 99 8.54 -8.26 10.22
C VAL A 99 9.93 -8.76 10.54
N VAL A 100 10.66 -9.22 9.52
CA VAL A 100 12.07 -9.57 9.61
C VAL A 100 12.88 -8.51 8.88
N LEU A 101 13.73 -7.81 9.63
CA LEU A 101 14.61 -6.76 9.09
C LEU A 101 16.07 -7.20 9.18
N LYS A 102 16.80 -7.09 8.07
CA LYS A 102 18.26 -7.25 8.05
C LYS A 102 18.94 -5.90 7.91
N GLY A 103 19.85 -5.61 8.83
CA GLY A 103 20.57 -4.35 8.90
C GLY A 103 21.98 -4.43 8.32
N LYS A 104 22.98 -4.58 9.20
CA LYS A 104 24.39 -4.69 8.81
C LYS A 104 24.62 -5.86 7.84
N PRO A 105 25.52 -5.72 6.86
CA PRO A 105 25.93 -6.82 6.02
C PRO A 105 26.66 -7.87 6.86
N ARG A 106 26.77 -9.09 6.31
CA ARG A 106 27.47 -10.22 6.94
C ARG A 106 28.92 -9.91 7.33
N PHE A 107 29.54 -8.90 6.72
CA PHE A 107 30.87 -8.41 7.09
C PHE A 107 30.98 -7.94 8.55
N ALA A 108 29.85 -7.60 9.20
CA ALA A 108 29.85 -7.27 10.61
C ALA A 108 30.30 -8.44 11.50
N ASP A 109 30.04 -9.68 11.08
CA ASP A 109 30.45 -10.89 11.81
C ASP A 109 31.99 -11.04 11.87
N PHE A 110 32.69 -10.36 10.96
CA PHE A 110 34.14 -10.39 10.84
C PHE A 110 34.79 -9.07 11.28
N SER A 111 34.06 -8.20 12.00
CA SER A 111 34.55 -6.87 12.42
C SER A 111 35.00 -5.96 11.27
N LEU A 112 34.50 -6.20 10.05
CA LEU A 112 34.82 -5.40 8.85
C LEU A 112 33.85 -4.24 8.63
N VAL A 113 32.91 -4.02 9.55
CA VAL A 113 31.93 -2.94 9.49
C VAL A 113 32.27 -1.89 10.55
N PRO A 114 32.50 -0.62 10.16
CA PRO A 114 32.86 0.43 11.09
C PRO A 114 31.84 0.64 12.22
N TYR A 115 32.32 1.16 13.34
CA TYR A 115 31.43 1.68 14.38
C TYR A 115 30.54 2.80 13.80
N GLY A 116 29.28 2.86 14.23
CA GLY A 116 28.33 3.86 13.73
C GLY A 116 27.84 3.65 12.29
N TRP A 117 28.08 2.49 11.66
CA TRP A 117 27.60 2.18 10.29
C TRP A 117 26.09 2.39 10.08
N GLY A 118 25.30 2.34 11.15
CA GLY A 118 23.86 2.55 11.13
C GLY A 118 23.08 1.26 11.36
N ALA A 119 22.04 1.03 10.56
CA ALA A 119 21.05 -0.04 10.70
C ALA A 119 20.20 0.08 11.98
N TYR A 120 19.94 1.32 12.40
CA TYR A 120 19.12 1.59 13.58
C TYR A 120 17.69 1.10 13.37
N VAL A 121 17.17 0.33 14.34
CA VAL A 121 15.79 -0.16 14.33
C VAL A 121 14.79 0.91 14.79
N SER A 122 15.25 1.98 15.44
CA SER A 122 14.38 3.03 16.01
C SER A 122 13.36 3.61 15.01
N PRO A 123 13.72 3.96 13.75
CA PRO A 123 12.74 4.47 12.79
C PRO A 123 11.68 3.43 12.38
N TRP A 124 12.04 2.14 12.44
CA TRP A 124 11.12 1.04 12.18
C TRP A 124 10.12 0.91 13.33
N VAL A 125 10.58 0.87 14.58
CA VAL A 125 9.70 0.80 15.75
C VAL A 125 8.75 2.00 15.81
N ALA A 126 9.26 3.21 15.54
CA ALA A 126 8.47 4.43 15.53
C ALA A 126 7.35 4.43 14.46
N ALA A 127 7.56 3.76 13.32
CA ALA A 127 6.54 3.62 12.30
C ALA A 127 5.58 2.45 12.56
N LEU A 128 6.11 1.30 13.00
CA LEU A 128 5.32 0.07 13.22
C LEU A 128 4.40 0.20 14.43
N GLY A 129 4.88 0.77 15.54
CA GLY A 129 4.17 0.80 16.82
C GLY A 129 2.79 1.46 16.75
N PRO A 130 2.66 2.69 16.20
CA PRO A 130 1.36 3.32 16.06
C PRO A 130 0.45 2.66 15.00
N THR A 131 1.01 1.98 14.01
CA THR A 131 0.23 1.37 12.91
C THR A 131 -0.31 -0.02 13.25
N TYR A 132 0.42 -0.82 14.02
CA TYR A 132 0.05 -2.19 14.36
C TYR A 132 -0.09 -2.35 15.88
N PRO A 133 -1.28 -2.03 16.44
CA PRO A 133 -1.55 -2.31 17.85
C PRO A 133 -1.55 -3.83 18.09
N LEU A 134 -1.13 -4.21 19.29
CA LEU A 134 -1.15 -5.60 19.79
C LEU A 134 -2.57 -6.13 19.94
#